data_AF-A0A929Z7P8-F1
#
_entry.id   AF-A0A929Z7P8-F1
#
_cell.length_a   1.000
_cell.length_b   1.000
_cell.length_c   1.000
_cell.angle_alpha   90.00
_cell.angle_beta   90.00
_cell.angle_gamma   90.00
#
_symmetry.space_group_name_H-M   'P 1'
#
loop_
_entity.id
_entity.type
_entity.pdbx_description
1 polymer ?
#
loop_
_entity_poly.entity_id
_entity_poly.type
_entity_poly.pdbx_seq_one_letter_code
_entity_poly.pdbx_strand_id
1 'polypeptide(L)'
;FKQMNTLMAVQRKGVGVWFCNTTRPDAALRSLKITPAVVNPQVGERLTLNFSMRYPDEFRNSGLQEGTHSLYVEEVRDKVVVLRGRGHKFVVPYEKK
;
A
#
# COMPACT_ATOMS: atom_id res chain seq x y z
N PHE A 1 0.12 -3.31 -17.36
CA PHE A 1 -0.25 -3.19 -15.93
C PHE A 1 -1.48 -2.29 -15.84
N LYS A 2 -2.56 -2.74 -15.18
CA LYS A 2 -3.74 -1.89 -14.97
C LYS A 2 -3.45 -0.98 -13.78
N GLN A 3 -3.20 0.30 -14.05
CA GLN A 3 -2.90 1.28 -13.02
C GLN A 3 -4.18 1.58 -12.22
N MET A 4 -4.12 1.46 -10.90
CA MET A 4 -5.12 2.05 -10.05
C MET A 4 -4.90 3.57 -10.10
N ASN A 5 -5.91 4.33 -10.53
CA ASN A 5 -5.89 5.79 -10.42
C ASN A 5 -6.09 6.16 -8.94
N THR A 6 -5.02 5.99 -8.16
CA THR A 6 -4.93 6.42 -6.77
C THR A 6 -4.96 7.93 -6.74
N LEU A 7 -6.04 8.51 -6.21
CA LEU A 7 -6.17 9.96 -6.09
C LEU A 7 -5.50 10.49 -4.82
N MET A 8 -5.34 9.63 -3.79
CA MET A 8 -4.73 10.01 -2.52
C MET A 8 -4.08 8.83 -1.79
N ALA A 9 -2.94 9.10 -1.14
CA ALA A 9 -2.33 8.23 -0.14
C ALA A 9 -2.38 8.92 1.22
N VAL A 10 -3.05 8.32 2.20
CA VAL A 10 -3.15 8.84 3.57
C VAL A 10 -2.25 8.01 4.48
N GLN A 11 -1.24 8.63 5.07
CA GLN A 11 -0.35 8.00 6.04
C GLN A 11 -0.81 8.31 7.46
N ARG A 12 -0.86 7.29 8.33
CA ARG A 12 -1.02 7.47 9.77
C ARG A 12 0.18 6.86 10.50
N LYS A 13 0.92 7.72 11.20
CA LYS A 13 2.14 7.35 11.92
C LYS A 13 1.88 6.18 12.88
N GLY A 14 2.71 5.14 12.83
CA GLY A 14 2.61 3.93 13.62
C GLY A 14 1.51 2.95 13.22
N VAL A 15 0.68 3.27 12.22
CA VAL A 15 -0.45 2.41 11.81
C VAL A 15 -0.24 1.85 10.41
N GLY A 16 -0.04 2.71 9.42
CA GLY A 16 0.06 2.30 8.02
C GLY A 16 -0.42 3.35 7.04
N VAL A 17 -0.74 2.90 5.83
CA VAL A 17 -1.11 3.76 4.71
C VAL A 17 -2.42 3.29 4.08
N TRP A 18 -3.25 4.24 3.67
CA TRP A 18 -4.44 3.99 2.87
C TRP A 18 -4.27 4.58 1.48
N PHE A 19 -4.63 3.80 0.47
CA PHE A 19 -4.81 4.27 -0.90
C PHE A 19 -6.30 4.39 -1.18
N CYS A 20 -6.74 5.60 -1.50
CA CYS A 20 -8.17 5.90 -1.67
C CYS A 20 -8.42 6.71 -2.94
N ASN A 21 -9.60 6.53 -3.52
CA ASN A 21 -10.07 7.32 -4.66
C ASN A 21 -10.85 8.58 -4.24
N THR A 22 -10.93 8.90 -2.96
CA THR A 22 -11.58 10.13 -2.47
C THR A 22 -10.79 10.72 -1.30
N THR A 23 -11.10 11.96 -0.93
CA THR A 23 -10.52 12.67 0.22
C THR A 23 -10.93 12.08 1.59
N ARG A 24 -11.95 11.22 1.63
CA ARG A 24 -12.41 10.54 2.86
C ARG A 24 -12.18 9.03 2.74
N PRO A 25 -11.14 8.47 3.38
CA PRO A 25 -10.81 7.03 3.30
C PRO A 25 -11.98 6.11 3.70
N ASP A 26 -12.79 6.55 4.66
CA ASP A 26 -13.95 5.84 5.17
C ASP A 26 -15.24 6.06 4.35
N ALA A 27 -15.19 6.85 3.28
CA ALA A 27 -16.29 6.98 2.32
C ALA A 27 -15.89 6.50 0.92
N ALA A 28 -14.61 6.13 0.73
CA ALA A 28 -14.09 5.68 -0.56
C ALA A 28 -14.56 4.25 -0.87
N LEU A 29 -15.20 4.09 -2.04
CA LEU A 29 -15.54 2.77 -2.60
C LEU A 29 -14.29 1.93 -2.87
N ARG A 30 -13.21 2.56 -3.35
CA ARG A 30 -11.91 1.91 -3.51
C ARG A 30 -10.95 2.42 -2.46
N SER A 31 -10.84 1.64 -1.38
CA SER A 31 -9.95 1.91 -0.26
C SER A 31 -9.14 0.66 0.04
N LEU A 32 -7.82 0.76 -0.10
CA LEU A 32 -6.84 -0.29 0.25
C LEU A 32 -5.99 0.22 1.42
N LYS A 33 -6.05 -0.49 2.54
CA LYS A 33 -5.21 -0.25 3.71
C LYS A 33 -4.04 -1.24 3.70
N ILE A 34 -2.83 -0.73 3.91
CA ILE A 34 -1.60 -1.50 4.04
C ILE A 34 -1.02 -1.27 5.44
N THR A 35 -0.80 -2.37 6.16
CA THR A 35 -0.27 -2.37 7.55
C THR A 35 0.73 -3.50 7.77
N PRO A 36 1.67 -3.40 8.73
CA PRO A 36 1.95 -2.24 9.56
C PRO A 36 2.57 -1.08 8.76
N ALA A 37 2.81 0.05 9.42
CA ALA A 37 3.62 1.12 8.84
C ALA A 37 5.01 0.59 8.48
N VAL A 38 5.51 0.99 7.31
CA VAL A 38 6.88 0.68 6.89
C VAL A 38 7.83 1.64 7.61
N VAL A 39 8.85 1.10 8.27
CA VAL A 39 9.79 1.88 9.10
C VAL A 39 11.21 1.55 8.66
N ASN A 40 12.01 2.56 8.33
CA ASN A 40 13.41 2.42 7.89
C ASN A 40 13.66 1.27 6.89
N PRO A 41 12.91 1.18 5.76
CA PRO A 41 13.06 0.09 4.81
C PRO A 41 14.43 0.13 4.13
N GLN A 42 14.95 -1.05 3.78
CA GLN A 42 16.20 -1.18 3.02
C GLN A 42 15.97 -1.85 1.68
N VAL A 43 16.67 -1.39 0.63
CA VAL A 43 16.64 -2.04 -0.69
C VAL A 43 17.09 -3.48 -0.55
N GLY A 44 16.31 -4.43 -1.08
CA GLY A 44 16.58 -5.86 -0.89
C GLY A 44 15.72 -6.54 0.17
N GLU A 45 15.12 -5.78 1.09
CA GLU A 45 14.35 -6.32 2.20
C GLU A 45 13.00 -6.92 1.74
N ARG A 46 12.53 -7.94 2.46
CA ARG A 46 11.15 -8.43 2.33
C ARG A 46 10.32 -8.01 3.53
N LEU A 47 9.24 -7.29 3.26
CA LEU A 47 8.27 -6.84 4.25
C LEU A 47 7.03 -7.73 4.18
N THR A 48 6.56 -8.17 5.34
CA THR A 48 5.28 -8.86 5.48
C THR A 48 4.21 -7.83 5.86
N LEU A 49 3.34 -7.49 4.90
CA LEU A 49 2.30 -6.47 5.06
C LEU A 49 0.92 -7.09 4.83
N ASN A 50 -0.05 -6.66 5.61
CA ASN A 50 -1.45 -7.02 5.46
C ASN A 50 -2.21 -5.99 4.62
N PHE A 51 -2.98 -6.49 3.66
CA PHE A 51 -3.90 -5.73 2.83
C PHE A 51 -5.32 -5.91 3.35
N SER A 52 -5.98 -4.80 3.64
CA SER A 52 -7.40 -4.78 3.99
C SER A 52 -8.14 -3.85 3.05
N MET A 53 -9.27 -4.29 2.54
CA MET A 53 -10.11 -3.59 1.58
C MET A 53 -11.47 -3.36 2.19
N ARG A 54 -12.05 -2.18 1.97
CA ARG A 54 -13.40 -1.91 2.46
C ARG A 54 -14.47 -2.60 1.60
N TYR A 55 -14.30 -2.52 0.29
CA TYR A 55 -15.18 -3.17 -0.70
C TYR A 55 -14.30 -4.02 -1.63
N PRO A 56 -13.97 -5.27 -1.26
CA PRO A 56 -13.07 -6.13 -2.03
C PRO A 56 -13.53 -6.35 -3.48
N ASP A 57 -14.84 -6.29 -3.72
CA ASP A 57 -15.44 -6.45 -5.05
C ASP A 57 -14.95 -5.41 -6.06
N GLU A 58 -14.65 -4.20 -5.58
CA GLU A 58 -14.06 -3.13 -6.41
C GLU A 58 -12.64 -3.44 -6.89
N PHE A 59 -11.98 -4.43 -6.27
CA PHE A 59 -10.62 -4.86 -6.57
C PHE A 59 -10.55 -6.17 -7.36
N ARG A 60 -11.69 -6.83 -7.66
CA ARG A 60 -11.74 -8.15 -8.36
C ARG A 60 -10.90 -8.19 -9.65
N ASN A 61 -10.84 -7.08 -10.38
CA ASN A 61 -10.11 -6.96 -11.65
C ASN A 61 -8.72 -6.30 -11.52
N SER A 62 -8.20 -6.14 -10.31
CA SER A 62 -6.91 -5.49 -10.03
C SER A 62 -5.77 -6.48 -9.77
N GLY A 63 -6.09 -7.75 -9.49
CA GLY A 63 -5.13 -8.76 -9.04
C GLY A 63 -4.67 -8.57 -7.59
N LEU A 64 -5.27 -7.64 -6.85
CA LEU A 64 -5.07 -7.47 -5.41
C LEU A 64 -6.05 -8.36 -4.64
N GLN A 65 -5.57 -8.95 -3.56
CA GLN A 65 -6.36 -9.77 -2.64
C GLN A 65 -6.13 -9.28 -1.20
N GLU A 66 -7.12 -9.43 -0.34
CA GLU A 66 -6.96 -9.19 1.08
C GLU A 66 -6.03 -10.23 1.75
N GLY A 67 -5.53 -9.89 2.93
CA GLY A 67 -4.70 -10.76 3.75
C GLY A 67 -3.23 -10.38 3.73
N THR A 68 -2.39 -11.32 4.16
CA THR A 68 -0.95 -11.10 4.35
C THR A 68 -0.18 -11.34 3.06
N HIS A 69 0.64 -10.36 2.67
CA HIS A 69 1.48 -10.38 1.48
C HIS A 69 2.94 -10.12 1.84
N SER A 70 3.85 -10.84 1.20
CA SER A 70 5.28 -10.53 1.25
C SER A 70 5.64 -9.66 0.06
N LEU A 71 6.13 -8.45 0.32
CA LEU A 71 6.57 -7.49 -0.67
C LEU A 71 8.07 -7.26 -0.56
N TYR A 72 8.72 -7.13 -1.71
CA TYR A 72 10.14 -6.81 -1.81
C TYR A 72 10.34 -5.29 -1.92
N VAL A 73 11.31 -4.74 -1.18
CA VAL A 73 11.73 -3.35 -1.30
C VAL A 73 12.60 -3.19 -2.54
N GLU A 74 12.01 -2.64 -3.59
CA GLU A 74 12.69 -2.41 -4.88
C GLU A 74 13.57 -1.16 -4.83
N GLU A 75 13.10 -0.09 -4.20
CA GLU A 75 13.78 1.21 -4.18
C GLU A 75 13.38 1.99 -2.93
N VAL A 76 14.32 2.68 -2.29
CA VAL A 76 14.07 3.60 -1.17
C VAL A 76 14.46 5.00 -1.63
N ARG A 77 13.51 5.93 -1.55
CA ARG A 77 13.70 7.37 -1.83
C ARG A 77 13.58 8.16 -0.53
N ASP A 78 13.80 9.47 -0.56
CA ASP A 78 13.86 10.28 0.69
C ASP A 78 12.63 10.15 1.61
N LYS A 79 11.42 10.07 1.05
CA LYS A 79 10.15 10.00 1.82
C LYS A 79 9.24 8.82 1.48
N VAL A 80 9.58 8.06 0.45
CA VAL A 80 8.75 6.97 -0.07
C VAL A 80 9.60 5.76 -0.39
N VAL A 81 8.98 4.60 -0.30
CA VAL A 81 9.56 3.31 -0.67
C VAL A 81 8.72 2.68 -1.75
N VAL A 82 9.41 2.04 -2.69
CA VAL A 82 8.82 1.28 -3.78
C VAL A 82 8.78 -0.18 -3.37
N LEU A 83 7.57 -0.72 -3.24
CA LEU A 83 7.33 -2.11 -2.88
C LEU A 83 6.83 -2.90 -4.08
N ARG A 84 7.40 -4.08 -4.29
CA ARG A 84 7.02 -4.99 -5.38
C ARG A 84 6.46 -6.28 -4.82
N GLY A 85 5.24 -6.60 -5.23
CA GLY A 85 4.59 -7.88 -4.96
C GLY A 85 4.30 -8.65 -6.24
N ARG A 86 3.51 -9.71 -6.10
CA ARG A 86 3.14 -10.57 -7.23
C ARG A 86 2.11 -9.86 -8.12
N GLY A 87 2.60 -9.22 -9.18
CA GLY A 87 1.77 -8.56 -10.19
C GLY A 87 1.36 -7.12 -9.87
N HIS A 88 1.83 -6.56 -8.76
CA HIS A 88 1.53 -5.20 -8.32
C HIS A 88 2.76 -4.49 -7.76
N LYS A 89 2.77 -3.16 -7.87
CA LYS A 89 3.83 -2.27 -7.41
C LYS A 89 3.20 -1.11 -6.66
N PHE A 90 3.72 -0.80 -5.48
CA PHE A 90 3.24 0.29 -4.63
C PHE A 90 4.35 1.30 -4.40
N VAL A 91 3.97 2.57 -4.30
CA VAL A 91 4.81 3.65 -3.79
C VAL A 91 4.15 4.09 -2.50
N VAL A 92 4.73 3.73 -1.36
CA VAL A 92 4.18 4.06 -0.03
C VAL A 92 5.12 5.00 0.70
N PRO A 93 4.62 5.98 1.46
CA PRO A 93 5.44 6.68 2.42
C PRO A 93 5.88 5.72 3.54
N TYR A 94 7.08 5.95 4.07
CA TYR A 94 7.61 5.20 5.20
C TYR A 94 8.00 6.16 6.32
N GLU A 95 8.21 5.60 7.51
CA GLU A 95 8.63 6.35 8.69
C GLU A 95 10.13 6.22 8.90
N LYS A 96 10.78 7.36 9.16
CA LYS A 96 12.15 7.39 9.68
C LYS A 96 12.08 7.27 11.21
N LYS A 97 12.76 6.25 11.77
CA LYS A 97 13.01 6.15 13.21
C LYS A 97 14.27 6.89 13.58
#